data_AF-A0A371PV80-F1
#
_entry.id   AF-A0A371PV80-F1
#
_cell.length_a   1.000
_cell.length_b   1.000
_cell.length_c   1.000
_cell.angle_alpha   90.00
_cell.angle_beta   90.00
_cell.angle_gamma   90.00
#
_symmetry.space_group_name_H-M   'P 1'
#
loop_
_entity.id
_entity.type
_entity.pdbx_description
1 polymer ?
#
loop_
_entity_poly.entity_id
_entity_poly.type
_entity_poly.pdbx_seq_one_letter_code
_entity_poly.pdbx_strand_id
1 'polypeptide(L)'
;AGGRSAGGGRGLTVPVRQAEAEGADPRRGWELATWAIAHSAELRIEQISYAGRMWTAADSGKGWQRKAAGSAAAARDVRIITAQ
;
A
#
# COMPACT_ATOMS: atom_id res chain seq x y z
N ALA A 1 8.80 8.76 12.69
CA ALA A 1 9.13 9.67 11.58
C ALA A 1 8.16 9.40 10.42
N GLY A 2 7.20 10.30 10.19
CA GLY A 2 6.19 10.17 9.13
C GLY A 2 6.77 10.57 7.78
N GLY A 3 6.71 9.66 6.81
CA GLY A 3 7.18 9.88 5.44
C GLY A 3 6.19 10.72 4.64
N ARG A 4 6.63 11.92 4.28
CA ARG A 4 5.93 12.98 3.54
C ARG A 4 5.38 12.55 2.17
N SER A 5 4.16 13.03 1.91
CA SER A 5 3.30 12.81 0.74
C SER A 5 3.88 13.34 -0.57
N ALA A 6 3.66 12.59 -1.66
CA ALA A 6 3.65 13.10 -3.02
C ALA A 6 2.31 12.70 -3.68
N GLY A 7 1.53 13.73 -4.06
CA GLY A 7 0.36 13.66 -4.94
C GLY A 7 -1.00 13.68 -4.25
N GLY A 8 -1.64 14.86 -4.18
CA GLY A 8 -3.09 15.12 -4.26
C GLY A 8 -4.08 14.53 -3.25
N GLY A 9 -3.87 13.33 -2.74
CA GLY A 9 -4.74 12.63 -1.79
C GLY A 9 -4.10 12.51 -0.42
N ARG A 10 -4.89 12.15 0.61
CA ARG A 10 -4.35 11.86 1.94
C ARG A 10 -3.53 10.56 1.85
N GLY A 11 -2.24 10.71 1.60
CA GLY A 11 -1.30 9.59 1.53
C GLY A 11 -1.05 9.02 2.92
N LEU A 12 -1.56 7.81 3.14
CA LEU A 12 -1.32 7.03 4.35
C LEU A 12 -0.26 5.97 4.04
N THR A 13 0.95 6.19 4.54
CA THR A 13 1.96 5.12 4.59
C THR A 13 1.73 4.32 5.86
N VAL A 14 1.35 3.06 5.71
CA VAL A 14 1.20 2.14 6.83
C VAL A 14 2.50 1.35 6.94
N PRO A 15 3.39 1.70 7.90
CA PRO A 15 4.58 0.90 8.14
C PRO A 15 4.13 -0.45 8.70
N VAL A 16 4.46 -1.54 8.00
CA VAL A 16 4.18 -2.89 8.49
C VAL A 16 5.26 -3.25 9.53
N ARG A 17 5.24 -2.57 10.69
CA ARG A 17 6.17 -2.84 11.80
C ARG A 17 5.45 -3.57 12.94
N GLN A 18 5.91 -4.80 13.17
CA GLN A 18 6.03 -5.54 14.42
C GLN A 18 5.05 -5.18 15.56
N ALA A 19 4.02 -6.01 15.74
CA ALA A 19 3.81 -6.56 17.08
C ALA A 19 4.96 -7.55 17.30
N GLU A 20 5.88 -7.18 18.18
CA GLU A 20 7.00 -7.94 18.78
C GLU A 20 7.13 -9.41 18.34
N ALA A 21 7.65 -9.64 17.13
CA ALA A 21 8.27 -10.89 16.72
C ALA A 21 9.04 -10.63 15.43
N GLU A 22 10.18 -11.30 15.31
CA GLU A 22 11.17 -11.16 14.26
C GLU A 22 10.58 -11.28 12.84
N GLY A 23 11.08 -10.42 11.95
CA GLY A 23 10.77 -10.50 10.52
C GLY A 23 9.54 -9.70 10.10
N ALA A 24 9.76 -8.69 9.26
CA ALA A 24 8.70 -8.15 8.42
C ALA A 24 8.20 -9.26 7.50
N ASP A 25 7.17 -9.98 7.92
CA ASP A 25 6.62 -11.09 7.14
C ASP A 25 5.93 -10.49 5.89
N PRO A 26 6.45 -10.76 4.68
CA PRO A 26 5.83 -10.29 3.44
C PRO A 26 4.38 -10.76 3.28
N ARG A 27 3.93 -11.76 4.06
CA ARG A 27 2.52 -12.16 4.15
C ARG A 27 1.65 -11.08 4.77
N ARG A 28 2.06 -10.44 5.87
CA ARG A 28 1.26 -9.40 6.53
C ARG A 28 1.07 -8.16 5.66
N GLY A 29 2.11 -7.75 4.95
CA GLY A 29 2.00 -6.64 3.99
C GLY A 29 1.05 -6.96 2.84
N TRP A 30 1.05 -8.22 2.37
CA TRP A 30 0.13 -8.68 1.34
C TRP A 30 -1.33 -8.78 1.83
N GLU A 31 -1.55 -9.26 3.05
CA GLU A 31 -2.87 -9.33 3.68
C GLU A 31 -3.48 -7.93 3.84
N LEU A 32 -2.71 -6.97 4.38
CA LEU A 32 -3.16 -5.58 4.53
C LEU A 32 -3.49 -4.96 3.17
N ALA A 33 -2.63 -5.19 2.17
CA ALA A 33 -2.83 -4.67 0.83
C ALA A 33 -4.10 -5.26 0.18
N THR A 34 -4.37 -6.55 0.38
CA THR A 34 -5.57 -7.23 -0.15
C THR A 34 -6.83 -6.78 0.58
N TRP A 35 -6.76 -6.63 1.90
CA TRP A 35 -7.84 -6.04 2.70
C TRP A 35 -8.18 -4.62 2.23
N ALA A 36 -7.16 -3.80 1.95
CA ALA A 36 -7.34 -2.43 1.49
C ALA A 36 -8.00 -2.36 0.09
N ILE A 37 -7.74 -3.33 -0.79
CA ILE A 37 -8.47 -3.45 -2.07
C ILE A 37 -9.95 -3.74 -1.83
N ALA A 38 -10.26 -4.68 -0.94
CA ALA A 38 -11.65 -5.05 -0.64
C ALA A 38 -12.44 -3.87 -0.04
N HIS A 39 -11.83 -3.08 0.84
CA HIS A 39 -12.46 -1.91 1.48
C HIS A 39 -12.19 -0.59 0.73
N SER A 40 -11.71 -0.66 -0.51
CA SER A 40 -11.29 0.52 -1.27
C SER A 40 -12.44 1.49 -1.54
N ALA A 41 -13.64 0.98 -1.81
CA ALA A 41 -14.83 1.80 -2.02
C ALA A 41 -15.25 2.55 -0.74
N GLU A 42 -15.23 1.86 0.40
CA GLU A 42 -15.63 2.42 1.70
C GLU A 42 -14.65 3.49 2.20
N LEU A 43 -13.35 3.23 2.05
CA LEU A 43 -12.28 4.12 2.50
C LEU A 43 -11.87 5.16 1.44
N ARG A 44 -12.58 5.18 0.29
CA ARG A 44 -12.26 5.98 -0.89
C ARG A 44 -10.78 5.89 -1.28
N ILE A 45 -10.23 4.68 -1.29
CA ILE A 45 -8.84 4.42 -1.71
C ILE A 45 -8.75 4.53 -3.23
N GLU A 46 -7.84 5.38 -3.69
CA GLU A 46 -7.56 5.58 -5.12
C GLU A 46 -6.38 4.73 -5.60
N GLN A 47 -5.39 4.52 -4.73
CA GLN A 47 -4.15 3.82 -5.08
C GLN A 47 -3.53 3.09 -3.90
N ILE A 48 -3.00 1.89 -4.15
CA ILE A 48 -2.25 1.10 -3.18
C ILE A 48 -0.92 0.72 -3.83
N SER A 49 0.20 0.78 -3.09
CA SER A 49 1.51 0.32 -3.54
C SER A 49 2.14 -0.60 -2.50
N TYR A 50 2.62 -1.77 -2.94
CA TYR A 50 3.27 -2.77 -2.09
C TYR A 50 4.26 -3.59 -2.90
N ALA A 51 5.47 -3.81 -2.39
CA ALA A 51 6.46 -4.75 -2.97
C ALA A 51 6.70 -4.60 -4.50
N GLY A 52 6.74 -3.37 -5.03
CA GLY A 52 6.90 -3.15 -6.48
C GLY A 52 5.64 -3.46 -7.31
N ARG A 53 4.48 -3.46 -6.66
CA ARG A 53 3.17 -3.59 -7.29
C ARG A 53 2.33 -2.40 -6.90
N MET A 54 1.47 -1.99 -7.81
CA MET A 54 0.56 -0.88 -7.64
C MET A 54 -0.84 -1.32 -8.06
N TRP A 55 -1.83 -1.00 -7.26
CA TRP A 55 -3.23 -1.16 -7.60
C TRP A 55 -3.88 0.24 -7.62
N THR A 56 -4.83 0.46 -8.51
CA THR A 56 -5.61 1.70 -8.60
C THR A 56 -7.09 1.38 -8.69
N ALA A 57 -7.94 2.21 -8.09
CA ALA A 57 -9.39 2.02 -8.16
C ALA A 57 -9.91 2.15 -9.59
N ALA A 58 -9.33 3.09 -10.37
CA ALA A 58 -9.65 3.31 -11.78
C ALA A 58 -9.39 2.08 -12.66
N ASP A 59 -8.37 1.28 -12.33
CA ASP A 59 -8.01 0.05 -13.03
C ASP A 59 -8.24 -1.19 -12.15
N SER A 60 -9.22 -1.14 -11.25
CA SER A 60 -9.48 -2.21 -10.28
C SER A 60 -9.64 -3.58 -10.95
N GLY A 61 -10.24 -3.63 -12.14
CA GLY A 61 -10.40 -4.85 -12.95
C GLY A 61 -9.09 -5.40 -13.56
N LYS A 62 -8.03 -4.58 -13.68
CA LYS A 62 -6.70 -5.05 -14.12
C LYS A 62 -5.89 -5.64 -12.96
N GLY A 63 -6.32 -5.44 -11.72
CA GLY A 63 -5.62 -5.90 -10.53
C GLY A 63 -4.25 -5.24 -10.35
N TRP A 64 -3.33 -5.95 -9.69
CA TRP A 64 -1.99 -5.45 -9.38
C TRP A 64 -1.13 -5.25 -10.64
N GLN A 65 -0.75 -4.00 -10.89
CA GLN A 65 0.19 -3.61 -11.93
C GLN A 65 1.62 -3.61 -11.38
N ARG A 66 2.59 -4.10 -12.17
CA ARG A 66 4.00 -4.11 -11.75
C ARG A 66 4.58 -2.71 -11.92
N LYS A 67 5.16 -2.15 -10.85
CA LYS A 67 5.84 -0.85 -10.84
C LYS A 67 7.25 -1.05 -10.31
N ALA A 68 8.26 -0.39 -10.87
CA ALA A 68 9.62 -0.50 -10.38
C ALA A 68 9.63 -0.24 -8.86
N ALA A 69 9.97 -1.27 -8.08
CA ALA A 69 10.10 -1.13 -6.64
C ALA A 69 11.23 -0.14 -6.39
N GLY A 70 10.98 0.89 -5.58
CA GLY A 70 12.07 1.60 -4.92
C GLY A 70 12.83 0.65 -3.98
N SER A 71 13.83 1.18 -3.27
CA SER A 71 14.69 0.47 -2.33
C SER A 71 13.99 -0.64 -1.51
N ALA A 72 14.70 -1.71 -1.15
CA ALA A 72 14.16 -2.89 -0.45
C ALA A 72 13.33 -2.58 0.81
N ALA A 73 13.55 -1.44 1.47
CA ALA A 73 12.71 -0.94 2.56
C ALA A 73 11.29 -0.60 2.09
N ALA A 74 11.14 0.10 0.96
CA ALA A 74 9.84 0.45 0.37
C ALA A 74 9.07 -0.78 -0.14
N ALA A 75 9.74 -1.91 -0.36
CA ALA A 75 9.07 -3.16 -0.70
C ALA A 75 8.28 -3.74 0.48
N ARG A 76 8.61 -3.36 1.73
CA ARG A 76 7.96 -3.84 2.96
C ARG A 76 6.88 -2.90 3.48
N ASP A 77 6.77 -1.71 2.91
CA ASP A 77 5.78 -0.71 3.30
C ASP A 77 4.54 -0.81 2.39
N VAL A 78 3.36 -0.68 2.99
CA VAL A 78 2.11 -0.54 2.24
C VAL A 78 1.77 0.94 2.19
N ARG A 79 1.76 1.51 0.98
CA ARG A 79 1.36 2.90 0.76
C ARG A 79 -0.05 2.93 0.21
N ILE A 80 -0.94 3.66 0.86
CA ILE A 80 -2.35 3.83 0.50
C ILE A 80 -2.58 5.31 0.23
N ILE A 81 -3.29 5.63 -0.85
CA ILE A 81 -3.71 6.99 -1.20
C ILE A 81 -5.23 6.96 -1.24
N THR A 82 -5.87 7.83 -0.45
CA THR A 82 -7.32 8.02 -0.47
C THR A 82 -7.69 9.35 -1.12
N ALA A 83 -8.86 9.38 -1.75
CA ALA A 83 -9.53 10.59 -2.17
C ALA A 83 -9.81 11.49 -0.97
N GLN A 84 -9.80 12.81 -1.16
CA GLN A 84 -10.24 13.77 -0.14
C GLN A 84 -11.76 13.83 -0.03
#